data_AF-A0A7L0FPR5-F1
#
_entry.id   AF-A0A7L0FPR5-F1
#
_cell.length_a   1.000
_cell.length_b   1.000
_cell.length_c   1.000
_cell.angle_alpha   90.00
_cell.angle_beta   90.00
_cell.angle_gamma   90.00
#
_symmetry.space_group_name_H-M   'P 1'
#
loop_
_entity.id
_entity.type
_entity.pdbx_description
1 polymer ?
#
loop_
_entity_poly.entity_id
_entity_poly.type
_entity_poly.pdbx_seq_one_letter_code
_entity_poly.pdbx_strand_id
1 'polypeptide(L)'
;QGLYKEALIQFEKIKDTDFQAMYQLGVMHYDGLGTTEDPERGVEYMKKILYSDSPKARHLKFAAAYNLGRAYYEGCGVKQSTTEAERLWLIAADHGNPKASVKAQSTLGMLYSVSVLKDLKKAFFWHSEACGNGNLESQGALGVMYLYGQGICQNTKAALECLREAAKRGNIYAQGHLVEYYYNRKFYSTAVAVAKRTTENDDIDMLAKVTDCLPTYVAKGIAMAAFYLARCLQLGLGTQQDQASAKKYYSK
;
A
#
# COMPACT_ATOMS: atom_id res chain seq x y z
N GLN A 1 -10.13 -9.58 22.12
CA GLN A 1 -9.39 -10.86 22.17
C GLN A 1 -10.30 -12.07 22.38
N GLY A 2 -11.32 -12.03 23.25
CA GLY A 2 -12.25 -13.18 23.46
C GLY A 2 -12.96 -13.69 22.21
N LEU A 3 -13.45 -12.79 21.35
CA LEU A 3 -14.18 -13.14 20.12
C LEU A 3 -13.35 -13.99 19.13
N TYR A 4 -12.03 -13.78 19.05
CA TYR A 4 -11.18 -14.56 18.15
C TYR A 4 -11.01 -16.01 18.64
N LYS A 5 -10.93 -16.23 19.95
CA LYS A 5 -10.82 -17.59 20.51
C LYS A 5 -12.09 -18.41 20.25
N GLU A 6 -13.25 -17.79 20.42
CA GLU A 6 -14.54 -18.43 20.13
C GLU A 6 -14.70 -18.70 18.63
N ALA A 7 -14.36 -17.72 17.78
CA ALA A 7 -14.38 -17.89 16.33
C ALA A 7 -13.46 -19.04 15.87
N LEU A 8 -12.26 -19.16 16.45
CA LEU A 8 -11.32 -20.24 16.16
C LEU A 8 -11.96 -21.61 16.40
N ILE A 9 -12.60 -21.80 17.56
CA ILE A 9 -13.28 -23.05 17.91
C ILE A 9 -14.39 -23.38 16.91
N GLN A 10 -15.17 -22.38 16.47
CA GLN A 10 -16.26 -22.63 15.52
C GLN A 10 -15.73 -22.94 14.13
N PHE A 11 -14.74 -22.19 13.64
CA PHE A 11 -14.16 -22.45 12.32
C PHE A 11 -13.46 -23.81 12.26
N GLU A 12 -12.75 -24.21 13.32
CA GLU A 12 -12.12 -25.54 13.41
C GLU A 12 -13.12 -26.69 13.22
N LYS A 13 -14.36 -26.54 13.71
CA LYS A 13 -15.42 -27.56 13.58
C LYS A 13 -15.92 -27.72 12.15
N ILE A 14 -15.90 -26.66 11.34
CA ILE A 14 -16.56 -26.65 10.01
C ILE A 14 -15.59 -26.53 8.85
N LYS A 15 -14.27 -26.37 9.10
CA LYS A 15 -13.23 -26.10 8.09
C LYS A 15 -13.20 -27.10 6.93
N ASP A 16 -13.55 -28.36 7.18
CA ASP A 16 -13.50 -29.41 6.15
C ASP A 16 -14.71 -29.38 5.21
N THR A 17 -15.76 -28.63 5.58
CA THR A 17 -17.01 -28.49 4.82
C THR A 17 -17.27 -27.08 4.30
N ASP A 18 -16.58 -26.08 4.87
CA ASP A 18 -16.73 -24.66 4.55
C ASP A 18 -15.36 -24.02 4.27
N PHE A 19 -15.14 -23.64 3.01
CA PHE A 19 -13.91 -22.95 2.58
C PHE A 19 -13.76 -21.55 3.17
N GLN A 20 -14.85 -20.87 3.53
CA GLN A 20 -14.77 -19.58 4.21
C GLN A 20 -14.17 -19.78 5.60
N ALA A 21 -14.62 -20.78 6.35
CA ALA A 21 -14.06 -21.12 7.64
C ALA A 21 -12.58 -21.53 7.53
N MET A 22 -12.23 -22.36 6.54
CA MET A 22 -10.83 -22.72 6.25
C MET A 22 -9.98 -21.48 5.95
N TYR A 23 -10.50 -20.54 5.16
CA TYR A 23 -9.81 -19.29 4.85
C TYR A 23 -9.59 -18.44 6.10
N GLN A 24 -10.60 -18.28 6.95
CA GLN A 24 -10.48 -17.53 8.20
C GLN A 24 -9.48 -18.18 9.15
N LEU A 25 -9.49 -19.52 9.30
CA LEU A 25 -8.44 -20.23 10.05
C LEU A 25 -7.06 -19.96 9.49
N GLY A 26 -6.92 -19.97 8.15
CA GLY A 26 -5.67 -19.64 7.49
C GLY A 26 -5.13 -18.27 7.88
N VAL A 27 -5.98 -17.24 7.87
CA VAL A 27 -5.62 -15.88 8.31
C VAL A 27 -5.30 -15.87 9.81
N MET A 28 -6.12 -16.51 10.64
CA MET A 28 -5.93 -16.51 12.09
C MET A 28 -4.64 -17.20 12.52
N HIS A 29 -4.27 -18.31 11.90
CA HIS A 29 -2.99 -18.98 12.15
C HIS A 29 -1.81 -18.14 11.65
N TYR A 30 -1.93 -17.54 10.45
CA TYR A 30 -0.87 -16.71 9.90
C TYR A 30 -0.58 -15.46 10.74
N ASP A 31 -1.62 -14.76 11.20
CA ASP A 31 -1.49 -13.49 11.95
C ASP A 31 -1.56 -13.69 13.49
N GLY A 32 -1.62 -14.93 13.99
CA GLY A 32 -1.73 -15.23 15.43
C GLY A 32 -3.02 -14.71 16.10
N LEU A 33 -4.12 -14.60 15.36
CA LEU A 33 -5.37 -14.01 15.86
C LEU A 33 -6.16 -15.01 16.72
N GLY A 34 -6.07 -14.87 18.04
CA GLY A 34 -6.78 -15.75 18.98
C GLY A 34 -6.13 -17.13 19.17
N THR A 35 -4.96 -17.35 18.58
CA THR A 35 -4.11 -18.55 18.70
C THR A 35 -2.64 -18.14 18.73
N THR A 36 -1.72 -19.07 18.99
CA THR A 36 -0.31 -18.88 18.67
C THR A 36 -0.11 -18.79 17.16
N GLU A 37 0.79 -17.90 16.72
CA GLU A 37 1.17 -17.75 15.32
C GLU A 37 1.72 -19.07 14.75
N ASP A 38 1.20 -19.46 13.60
CA ASP A 38 1.55 -20.66 12.85
C ASP A 38 1.38 -20.39 11.34
N PRO A 39 2.36 -19.69 10.72
CA PRO A 39 2.24 -19.27 9.33
C PRO A 39 2.31 -20.46 8.36
N GLU A 40 2.96 -21.57 8.73
CA GLU A 40 3.00 -22.80 7.92
C GLU A 40 1.59 -23.37 7.73
N ARG A 41 0.83 -23.49 8.81
CA ARG A 41 -0.57 -23.93 8.76
C ARG A 41 -1.46 -22.93 8.02
N GLY A 42 -1.22 -21.64 8.20
CA GLY A 42 -1.87 -20.58 7.43
C GLY A 42 -1.70 -20.78 5.92
N VAL A 43 -0.46 -20.99 5.48
CA VAL A 43 -0.10 -21.25 4.07
C VAL A 43 -0.73 -22.56 3.58
N GLU A 44 -0.75 -23.62 4.40
CA GLU A 44 -1.39 -24.89 4.03
C GLU A 44 -2.86 -24.70 3.66
N TYR A 45 -3.61 -23.95 4.46
CA TYR A 45 -5.01 -23.63 4.16
C TYR A 45 -5.17 -22.80 2.89
N MET A 46 -4.31 -21.79 2.68
CA MET A 46 -4.34 -20.99 1.44
C MET A 46 -4.08 -21.85 0.19
N LYS A 47 -3.14 -22.80 0.26
CA LYS A 47 -2.87 -23.77 -0.82
C LYS A 47 -4.08 -24.67 -1.08
N LYS A 48 -4.70 -25.21 -0.03
CA LYS A 48 -5.91 -26.05 -0.15
C LYS A 48 -7.06 -25.32 -0.86
N ILE A 49 -7.28 -24.04 -0.52
CA ILE A 49 -8.31 -23.22 -1.17
C ILE A 49 -7.97 -22.94 -2.64
N LEU A 50 -6.75 -22.48 -2.91
CA LEU A 50 -6.32 -22.07 -4.25
C LEU A 50 -6.40 -23.23 -5.25
N TYR A 51 -5.93 -24.41 -4.85
CA TYR A 51 -5.86 -25.60 -5.70
C TYR A 51 -7.10 -26.50 -5.60
N SER A 52 -8.15 -26.10 -4.88
CA SER A 52 -9.39 -26.88 -4.85
C SER A 52 -10.19 -26.75 -6.15
N ASP A 53 -10.72 -27.87 -6.66
CA ASP A 53 -11.66 -27.88 -7.78
C ASP A 53 -13.11 -27.62 -7.35
N SER A 54 -13.37 -27.50 -6.04
CA SER A 54 -14.71 -27.25 -5.53
C SER A 54 -15.25 -25.89 -6.00
N PRO A 55 -16.46 -25.83 -6.57
CA PRO A 55 -17.11 -24.56 -6.92
C PRO A 55 -17.24 -23.61 -5.72
N LYS A 56 -17.34 -24.17 -4.50
CA LYS A 56 -17.45 -23.39 -3.25
C LYS A 56 -16.18 -22.58 -2.96
N ALA A 57 -15.00 -23.06 -3.38
CA ALA A 57 -13.72 -22.38 -3.18
C ALA A 57 -13.46 -21.24 -4.19
N ARG A 58 -14.19 -21.20 -5.31
CA ARG A 58 -13.90 -20.32 -6.45
C ARG A 58 -13.77 -18.84 -6.07
N HIS A 59 -14.69 -18.34 -5.23
CA HIS A 59 -14.72 -16.94 -4.81
C HIS A 59 -13.55 -16.56 -3.87
N LEU A 60 -12.91 -17.55 -3.24
CA LEU A 60 -11.79 -17.35 -2.33
C LEU A 60 -10.42 -17.49 -2.99
N LYS A 61 -10.35 -18.03 -4.21
CA LYS A 61 -9.07 -18.29 -4.88
C LYS A 61 -8.21 -17.03 -5.03
N PHE A 62 -8.81 -15.89 -5.38
CA PHE A 62 -8.05 -14.63 -5.51
C PHE A 62 -7.49 -14.14 -4.17
N ALA A 63 -8.28 -14.23 -3.10
CA ALA A 63 -7.84 -13.85 -1.75
C ALA A 63 -6.75 -14.82 -1.22
N ALA A 64 -6.93 -16.12 -1.44
CA ALA A 64 -5.95 -17.14 -1.07
C ALA A 64 -4.65 -16.98 -1.85
N ALA A 65 -4.71 -16.74 -3.17
CA ALA A 65 -3.54 -16.43 -3.99
C ALA A 65 -2.83 -15.17 -3.50
N TYR A 66 -3.57 -14.11 -3.17
CA TYR A 66 -2.98 -12.87 -2.64
C TYR A 66 -2.20 -13.10 -1.34
N ASN A 67 -2.81 -13.78 -0.36
CA ASN A 67 -2.17 -14.06 0.93
C ASN A 67 -1.01 -15.05 0.79
N LEU A 68 -1.13 -16.06 -0.06
CA LEU A 68 -0.03 -16.99 -0.34
C LEU A 68 1.14 -16.26 -1.02
N GLY A 69 0.85 -15.31 -1.93
CA GLY A 69 1.88 -14.47 -2.54
C GLY A 69 2.63 -13.63 -1.51
N ARG A 70 1.89 -13.05 -0.53
CA ARG A 70 2.49 -12.35 0.61
C ARG A 70 3.42 -13.26 1.42
N ALA A 71 2.97 -14.47 1.74
CA ALA A 71 3.79 -15.46 2.45
C ALA A 71 5.10 -15.78 1.73
N TYR A 72 5.06 -15.99 0.40
CA TYR A 72 6.28 -16.21 -0.39
C TYR A 72 7.17 -14.96 -0.45
N TYR A 73 6.61 -13.76 -0.50
CA TYR A 73 7.41 -12.52 -0.52
C TYR A 73 8.14 -12.30 0.80
N GLU A 74 7.47 -12.55 1.93
CA GLU A 74 7.99 -12.36 3.28
C GLU A 74 8.86 -13.54 3.75
N GLY A 75 8.65 -14.74 3.19
CA GLY A 75 9.28 -15.98 3.68
C GLY A 75 8.63 -16.54 4.95
N CYS A 76 7.37 -16.16 5.23
CA CYS A 76 6.63 -16.60 6.41
C CYS A 76 5.87 -17.90 6.13
N GLY A 77 6.21 -18.98 6.83
CA GLY A 77 5.58 -20.29 6.64
C GLY A 77 5.93 -21.01 5.33
N VAL A 78 6.77 -20.39 4.49
CA VAL A 78 7.32 -20.94 3.24
C VAL A 78 8.70 -20.34 2.97
N LYS A 79 9.52 -21.03 2.17
CA LYS A 79 10.78 -20.46 1.68
C LYS A 79 10.49 -19.20 0.83
N GLN A 80 11.15 -18.10 1.18
CA GLN A 80 11.03 -16.83 0.47
C GLN A 80 11.30 -16.98 -1.04
N SER A 81 10.41 -16.41 -1.87
CA SER A 81 10.52 -16.39 -3.32
C SER A 81 9.70 -15.24 -3.92
N THR A 82 10.37 -14.20 -4.39
CA THR A 82 9.73 -13.08 -5.10
C THR A 82 9.04 -13.53 -6.39
N THR A 83 9.59 -14.55 -7.07
CA THR A 83 9.00 -15.10 -8.31
C THR A 83 7.68 -15.82 -8.04
N GLU A 84 7.58 -16.61 -6.97
CA GLU A 84 6.30 -17.22 -6.60
C GLU A 84 5.29 -16.18 -6.11
N ALA A 85 5.75 -15.17 -5.37
CA ALA A 85 4.91 -14.05 -4.96
C ALA A 85 4.31 -13.33 -6.18
N GLU A 86 5.13 -12.97 -7.17
CA GLU A 86 4.70 -12.37 -8.43
C GLU A 86 3.65 -13.25 -9.13
N ARG A 87 3.95 -14.54 -9.32
CA ARG A 87 3.04 -15.49 -9.99
C ARG A 87 1.67 -15.54 -9.30
N LEU A 88 1.66 -15.60 -7.97
CA LEU A 88 0.42 -15.68 -7.18
C LEU A 88 -0.34 -14.36 -7.18
N TRP A 89 0.35 -13.22 -7.14
CA TRP A 89 -0.30 -11.93 -7.25
C TRP A 89 -0.86 -11.67 -8.65
N LEU A 90 -0.22 -12.15 -9.71
CA LEU A 90 -0.78 -12.11 -11.07
C LEU A 90 -2.10 -12.90 -11.15
N ILE A 91 -2.17 -14.07 -10.52
CA ILE A 91 -3.42 -14.84 -10.39
C ILE A 91 -4.47 -14.05 -9.60
N ALA A 92 -4.08 -13.46 -8.47
CA ALA A 92 -4.99 -12.71 -7.62
C ALA A 92 -5.52 -11.42 -8.25
N ALA A 93 -4.73 -10.77 -9.11
CA ALA A 93 -5.05 -9.54 -9.80
C ALA A 93 -5.87 -9.76 -11.09
N ASP A 94 -5.87 -10.99 -11.62
CA ASP A 94 -6.66 -11.45 -12.78
C ASP A 94 -6.63 -10.47 -13.96
N HIS A 95 -5.42 -10.15 -14.43
CA HIS A 95 -5.19 -9.24 -15.56
C HIS A 95 -5.88 -7.87 -15.47
N GLY A 96 -6.13 -7.36 -14.26
CA GLY A 96 -6.77 -6.04 -14.06
C GLY A 96 -8.28 -6.09 -13.86
N ASN A 97 -8.88 -7.29 -13.81
CA ASN A 97 -10.31 -7.44 -13.58
C ASN A 97 -10.78 -6.71 -12.30
N PRO A 98 -11.78 -5.80 -12.38
CA PRO A 98 -12.26 -5.02 -11.23
C PRO A 98 -12.88 -5.88 -10.12
N LYS A 99 -13.32 -7.11 -10.43
CA LYS A 99 -13.85 -8.07 -9.44
C LYS A 99 -12.75 -8.85 -8.71
N ALA A 100 -11.50 -8.73 -9.15
CA ALA A 100 -10.36 -9.42 -8.56
C ALA A 100 -9.73 -8.60 -7.43
N SER A 101 -8.58 -9.04 -6.91
CA SER A 101 -7.94 -8.38 -5.78
C SER A 101 -7.28 -7.07 -6.21
N VAL A 102 -7.93 -5.94 -5.89
CA VAL A 102 -7.35 -4.59 -6.04
C VAL A 102 -6.05 -4.46 -5.23
N LYS A 103 -5.95 -5.14 -4.07
CA LYS A 103 -4.71 -5.21 -3.28
C LYS A 103 -3.59 -5.93 -4.03
N ALA A 104 -3.90 -6.98 -4.80
CA ALA A 104 -2.89 -7.64 -5.63
C ALA A 104 -2.44 -6.73 -6.79
N GLN A 105 -3.35 -6.00 -7.42
CA GLN A 105 -3.03 -5.03 -8.47
C GLN A 105 -2.07 -3.93 -7.93
N SER A 106 -2.38 -3.32 -6.78
CA SER A 106 -1.49 -2.31 -6.19
C SER A 106 -0.14 -2.91 -5.75
N THR A 107 -0.14 -4.13 -5.20
CA THR A 107 1.08 -4.83 -4.80
C THR A 107 1.98 -5.15 -6.00
N LEU A 108 1.40 -5.53 -7.15
CA LEU A 108 2.17 -5.70 -8.39
C LEU A 108 2.74 -4.37 -8.90
N GLY A 109 1.96 -3.28 -8.86
CA GLY A 109 2.46 -1.95 -9.19
C GLY A 109 3.70 -1.58 -8.38
N MET A 110 3.65 -1.86 -7.08
CA MET A 110 4.75 -1.65 -6.15
C MET A 110 5.95 -2.58 -6.41
N LEU A 111 5.69 -3.86 -6.63
CA LEU A 111 6.72 -4.85 -6.94
C LEU A 111 7.55 -4.42 -8.15
N TYR A 112 6.89 -3.99 -9.22
CA TYR A 112 7.58 -3.53 -10.43
C TYR A 112 8.17 -2.13 -10.33
N SER A 113 7.85 -1.35 -9.28
CA SER A 113 8.40 -0.01 -9.08
C SER A 113 9.79 -0.02 -8.44
N VAL A 114 10.02 -0.89 -7.46
CA VAL A 114 11.20 -0.80 -6.56
C VAL A 114 11.96 -2.10 -6.32
N SER A 115 11.50 -3.26 -6.82
CA SER A 115 12.14 -4.56 -6.54
C SER A 115 13.17 -5.00 -7.59
N VAL A 116 13.75 -6.19 -7.41
CA VAL A 116 14.60 -6.86 -8.43
C VAL A 116 13.90 -7.07 -9.77
N LEU A 117 12.56 -7.07 -9.77
CA LEU A 117 11.73 -7.21 -10.97
C LEU A 117 11.38 -5.85 -11.60
N LYS A 118 12.10 -4.77 -11.25
CA LYS A 118 11.76 -3.41 -11.68
C LYS A 118 11.46 -3.32 -13.18
N ASP A 119 10.22 -2.94 -13.48
CA ASP A 119 9.72 -2.69 -14.82
C ASP A 119 8.66 -1.58 -14.72
N LEU A 120 9.08 -0.35 -14.99
CA LEU A 120 8.23 0.81 -14.79
C LEU A 120 6.99 0.83 -15.70
N LYS A 121 7.03 0.14 -16.86
CA LYS A 121 5.85 0.03 -17.73
C LYS A 121 4.82 -0.91 -17.12
N LYS A 122 5.24 -2.05 -16.57
CA LYS A 122 4.35 -2.94 -15.81
C LYS A 122 3.85 -2.27 -14.53
N ALA A 123 4.71 -1.53 -13.83
CA ALA A 123 4.29 -0.76 -12.66
C ALA A 123 3.18 0.23 -13.02
N PHE A 124 3.34 0.97 -14.12
CA PHE A 124 2.34 1.92 -14.60
C PHE A 124 1.02 1.23 -14.92
N PHE A 125 1.08 0.10 -15.64
CA PHE A 125 -0.10 -0.70 -15.96
C PHE A 125 -0.84 -1.13 -14.69
N TRP A 126 -0.16 -1.77 -13.73
CA TRP A 126 -0.82 -2.30 -12.54
C TRP A 126 -1.33 -1.22 -11.59
N HIS A 127 -0.60 -0.10 -11.44
CA HIS A 127 -1.12 1.05 -10.72
C HIS A 127 -2.32 1.68 -11.42
N SER A 128 -2.36 1.68 -12.76
CA SER A 128 -3.53 2.15 -13.53
C SER A 128 -4.76 1.30 -13.26
N GLU A 129 -4.64 -0.02 -13.33
CA GLU A 129 -5.73 -0.95 -13.00
C GLU A 129 -6.22 -0.77 -11.56
N ALA A 130 -5.31 -0.76 -10.59
CA ALA A 130 -5.66 -0.58 -9.19
C ALA A 130 -6.33 0.78 -8.93
N CYS A 131 -5.84 1.86 -9.55
CA CYS A 131 -6.41 3.21 -9.44
C CYS A 131 -7.82 3.26 -10.05
N GLY A 132 -8.02 2.66 -11.23
CA GLY A 132 -9.35 2.53 -11.86
C GLY A 132 -10.35 1.79 -10.97
N ASN A 133 -9.85 0.88 -10.14
CA ASN A 133 -10.61 0.13 -9.15
C ASN A 133 -10.64 0.78 -7.75
N GLY A 134 -10.26 2.05 -7.65
CA GLY A 134 -10.42 2.88 -6.45
C GLY A 134 -9.24 2.90 -5.47
N ASN A 135 -8.14 2.21 -5.76
CA ASN A 135 -6.97 2.15 -4.87
C ASN A 135 -6.28 3.51 -4.74
N LEU A 136 -6.28 4.04 -3.52
CA LEU A 136 -5.75 5.38 -3.21
C LEU A 136 -4.23 5.46 -3.35
N GLU A 137 -3.51 4.42 -2.91
CA GLU A 137 -2.05 4.37 -3.00
C GLU A 137 -1.56 4.41 -4.44
N SER A 138 -2.17 3.59 -5.31
CA SER A 138 -1.87 3.57 -6.74
C SER A 138 -2.20 4.90 -7.42
N GLN A 139 -3.26 5.61 -7.01
CA GLN A 139 -3.53 6.95 -7.52
C GLN A 139 -2.38 7.93 -7.21
N GLY A 140 -1.84 7.87 -5.98
CA GLY A 140 -0.65 8.65 -5.59
C GLY A 140 0.59 8.25 -6.40
N ALA A 141 0.82 6.95 -6.57
CA ALA A 141 1.93 6.43 -7.38
C ALA A 141 1.86 6.89 -8.84
N LEU A 142 0.70 6.80 -9.49
CA LEU A 142 0.50 7.31 -10.85
C LEU A 142 0.79 8.80 -10.98
N GLY A 143 0.40 9.58 -9.98
CA GLY A 143 0.73 11.00 -9.93
C GLY A 143 2.24 11.25 -10.01
N VAL A 144 3.02 10.48 -9.26
CA VAL A 144 4.50 10.52 -9.30
C VAL A 144 5.03 10.02 -10.63
N MET A 145 4.48 8.93 -11.17
CA MET A 145 4.91 8.35 -12.44
C MET A 145 4.71 9.32 -13.60
N TYR A 146 3.58 10.01 -13.66
CA TYR A 146 3.35 11.09 -14.62
C TYR A 146 4.25 12.31 -14.37
N LEU A 147 4.53 12.65 -13.11
CA LEU A 147 5.33 13.83 -12.77
C LEU A 147 6.77 13.69 -13.26
N TYR A 148 7.35 12.49 -13.17
CA TYR A 148 8.73 12.21 -13.52
C TYR A 148 8.91 11.38 -14.79
N GLY A 149 7.84 11.00 -15.48
CA GLY A 149 7.90 10.16 -16.68
C GLY A 149 8.40 8.74 -16.42
N GLN A 150 8.02 8.14 -15.29
CA GLN A 150 8.41 6.78 -14.92
C GLN A 150 7.48 5.78 -15.58
N GLY A 151 7.98 5.00 -16.54
CA GLY A 151 7.17 3.97 -17.22
C GLY A 151 6.14 4.50 -18.22
N ILE A 152 5.99 5.82 -18.30
CA ILE A 152 5.10 6.55 -19.20
C ILE A 152 5.74 7.90 -19.55
N CYS A 153 5.26 8.58 -20.60
CA CYS A 153 5.68 9.95 -20.88
C CYS A 153 5.30 10.90 -19.75
N GLN A 154 6.18 11.85 -19.45
CA GLN A 154 5.90 12.88 -18.45
C GLN A 154 4.65 13.69 -18.84
N ASN A 155 3.76 13.89 -17.86
CA ASN A 155 2.56 14.71 -18.04
C ASN A 155 2.22 15.42 -16.71
N THR A 156 2.70 16.65 -16.56
CA THR A 156 2.51 17.42 -15.33
C THR A 156 1.04 17.72 -15.02
N LYS A 157 0.18 17.86 -16.04
CA LYS A 157 -1.25 18.12 -15.81
C LYS A 157 -1.90 16.89 -15.17
N ALA A 158 -1.75 15.72 -15.78
CA ALA A 158 -2.26 14.45 -15.25
C ALA A 158 -1.65 14.15 -13.87
N ALA A 159 -0.35 14.39 -13.70
CA ALA A 159 0.33 14.23 -12.42
C ALA A 159 -0.34 15.04 -11.29
N LEU A 160 -0.58 16.33 -11.52
CA LEU A 160 -1.20 17.20 -10.52
C LEU A 160 -2.66 16.85 -10.26
N GLU A 161 -3.40 16.41 -11.26
CA GLU A 161 -4.76 15.89 -11.09
C GLU A 161 -4.76 14.68 -10.15
N CYS A 162 -3.98 13.63 -10.47
CA CYS A 162 -3.86 12.44 -9.64
C CYS A 162 -3.38 12.76 -8.21
N LEU A 163 -2.31 13.54 -8.07
CA LEU A 163 -1.74 13.86 -6.76
C LEU A 163 -2.72 14.68 -5.90
N ARG A 164 -3.43 15.67 -6.47
CA ARG A 164 -4.39 16.50 -5.72
C ARG A 164 -5.60 15.69 -5.27
N GLU A 165 -6.13 14.82 -6.12
CA GLU A 165 -7.26 13.97 -5.76
C GLU A 165 -6.87 12.95 -4.68
N ALA A 166 -5.72 12.29 -4.83
CA ALA A 166 -5.22 11.37 -3.82
C ALA A 166 -4.96 12.09 -2.49
N ALA A 167 -4.31 13.26 -2.53
CA ALA A 167 -4.06 14.08 -1.34
C ALA A 167 -5.35 14.51 -0.63
N LYS A 168 -6.40 14.87 -1.37
CA LYS A 168 -7.73 15.22 -0.83
C LYS A 168 -8.39 14.04 -0.12
N ARG A 169 -8.14 12.81 -0.59
CA ARG A 169 -8.60 11.56 0.04
C ARG A 169 -7.68 11.09 1.19
N GLY A 170 -6.66 11.88 1.55
CA GLY A 170 -5.78 11.60 2.68
C GLY A 170 -4.47 10.89 2.32
N ASN A 171 -4.15 10.69 1.03
CA ASN A 171 -2.88 10.06 0.65
C ASN A 171 -1.68 10.96 1.01
N ILE A 172 -0.94 10.57 2.05
CA ILE A 172 0.18 11.35 2.60
C ILE A 172 1.38 11.40 1.66
N TYR A 173 1.62 10.32 0.90
CA TYR A 173 2.68 10.28 -0.11
C TYR A 173 2.45 11.31 -1.22
N ALA A 174 1.22 11.41 -1.71
CA ALA A 174 0.82 12.41 -2.70
C ALA A 174 0.91 13.84 -2.14
N GLN A 175 0.56 14.06 -0.87
CA GLN A 175 0.74 15.36 -0.21
C GLN A 175 2.21 15.77 -0.18
N GLY A 176 3.12 14.87 0.19
CA GLY A 176 4.56 15.12 0.19
C GLY A 176 5.09 15.56 -1.18
N HIS A 177 4.68 14.87 -2.25
CA HIS A 177 5.05 15.26 -3.62
C HIS A 177 4.41 16.57 -4.08
N LEU A 178 3.20 16.92 -3.62
CA LEU A 178 2.63 18.25 -3.87
C LEU A 178 3.41 19.35 -3.17
N VAL A 179 3.89 19.11 -1.94
CA VAL A 179 4.76 20.05 -1.22
C VAL A 179 6.04 20.31 -2.02
N GLU A 180 6.72 19.24 -2.43
CA GLU A 180 7.91 19.33 -3.30
C GLU A 180 7.62 20.13 -4.56
N TYR A 181 6.53 19.79 -5.27
CA TYR A 181 6.16 20.46 -6.50
C TYR A 181 5.94 21.96 -6.29
N TYR A 182 5.14 22.34 -5.27
CA TYR A 182 4.87 23.75 -4.98
C TYR A 182 6.12 24.50 -4.55
N TYR A 183 6.99 23.88 -3.75
CA TYR A 183 8.27 24.45 -3.37
C TYR A 183 9.14 24.74 -4.60
N ASN A 184 9.31 23.76 -5.49
CA ASN A 184 10.13 23.89 -6.70
C ASN A 184 9.56 24.91 -7.69
N ARG A 185 8.23 25.08 -7.72
CA ARG A 185 7.55 26.12 -8.50
C ARG A 185 7.51 27.49 -7.80
N LYS A 186 8.16 27.63 -6.64
CA LYS A 186 8.23 28.84 -5.82
C LYS A 186 6.87 29.29 -5.25
N PHE A 187 5.89 28.41 -5.20
CA PHE A 187 4.61 28.63 -4.52
C PHE A 187 4.74 28.33 -3.02
N TYR A 188 5.65 29.05 -2.37
CA TYR A 188 6.11 28.71 -1.01
C TYR A 188 5.00 28.76 0.03
N SER A 189 4.10 29.74 -0.01
CA SER A 189 2.98 29.82 0.93
C SER A 189 2.06 28.60 0.82
N THR A 190 1.80 28.12 -0.40
CA THR A 190 1.04 26.89 -0.64
C THR A 190 1.80 25.66 -0.16
N ALA A 191 3.11 25.57 -0.45
CA ALA A 191 3.96 24.49 0.02
C ALA A 191 3.94 24.39 1.55
N VAL A 192 4.10 25.51 2.27
CA VAL A 192 4.03 25.58 3.73
C VAL A 192 2.66 25.16 4.25
N ALA A 193 1.57 25.65 3.65
CA ALA A 193 0.22 25.32 4.10
C ALA A 193 -0.14 23.84 3.92
N VAL A 194 0.34 23.19 2.85
CA VAL A 194 0.19 21.74 2.67
C VAL A 194 1.10 21.00 3.66
N ALA A 195 2.38 21.39 3.76
CA ALA A 195 3.35 20.69 4.58
C ALA A 195 3.02 20.72 6.08
N LYS A 196 2.49 21.84 6.60
CA LYS A 196 2.00 21.92 7.98
C LYS A 196 0.90 20.88 8.24
N ARG A 197 -0.13 20.86 7.38
CA ARG A 197 -1.23 19.88 7.48
C ARG A 197 -0.75 18.44 7.38
N THR A 198 0.19 18.16 6.48
CA THR A 198 0.76 16.80 6.31
C THR A 198 1.58 16.34 7.51
N THR A 199 2.18 17.26 8.26
CA THR A 199 3.07 16.97 9.40
C THR A 199 2.41 17.18 10.77
N GLU A 200 1.09 17.43 10.80
CA GLU A 200 0.31 17.59 12.04
C GLU A 200 0.17 16.28 12.83
N ASN A 201 0.10 15.15 12.14
CA ASN A 201 0.04 13.82 12.75
C ASN A 201 1.21 12.96 12.25
N ASP A 202 1.95 12.39 13.19
CA ASP A 202 3.16 11.58 12.93
C ASP A 202 2.95 10.10 13.23
N ASP A 203 1.73 9.70 13.61
CA ASP A 203 1.38 8.31 13.80
C ASP A 203 1.22 7.63 12.43
N ILE A 204 2.35 7.14 11.91
CA ILE A 204 2.46 6.48 10.61
C ILE A 204 1.53 5.28 10.52
N ASP A 205 1.42 4.48 11.58
CA ASP A 205 0.61 3.25 11.58
C ASP A 205 -0.89 3.57 11.58
N MET A 206 -1.32 4.56 12.38
CA MET A 206 -2.68 5.06 12.35
C MET A 206 -3.03 5.60 10.96
N LEU A 207 -2.18 6.44 10.38
CA LEU A 207 -2.40 7.05 9.07
C LEU A 207 -2.45 5.99 7.96
N ALA A 208 -1.54 5.03 7.98
CA ALA A 208 -1.52 3.89 7.06
C ALA A 208 -2.83 3.10 7.14
N LYS A 209 -3.31 2.81 8.35
CA LYS A 209 -4.56 2.07 8.59
C LYS A 209 -5.80 2.83 8.11
N VAL A 210 -5.89 4.13 8.36
CA VAL A 210 -7.03 4.96 7.95
C VAL A 210 -7.09 5.15 6.44
N THR A 211 -5.94 5.23 5.78
CA THR A 211 -5.84 5.50 4.34
C THR A 211 -5.68 4.24 3.47
N ASP A 212 -5.58 3.05 4.10
CA ASP A 212 -5.24 1.78 3.46
C ASP A 212 -3.99 1.91 2.55
N CYS A 213 -2.99 2.67 3.04
CA CYS A 213 -1.71 2.91 2.36
C CYS A 213 -0.57 2.25 3.14
N LEU A 214 0.55 1.99 2.47
CA LEU A 214 1.72 1.37 3.10
C LEU A 214 2.39 2.36 4.08
N PRO A 215 2.74 1.93 5.30
CA PRO A 215 3.46 2.75 6.29
C PRO A 215 4.72 3.42 5.74
N THR A 216 5.46 2.72 4.88
CA THR A 216 6.68 3.25 4.26
C THR A 216 6.41 4.44 3.33
N TYR A 217 5.25 4.48 2.66
CA TYR A 217 4.86 5.58 1.77
C TYR A 217 4.31 6.76 2.55
N VAL A 218 3.57 6.48 3.62
CA VAL A 218 3.16 7.50 4.60
C VAL A 218 4.40 8.18 5.20
N ALA A 219 5.36 7.39 5.70
CA ALA A 219 6.61 7.91 6.28
C ALA A 219 7.39 8.79 5.29
N LYS A 220 7.54 8.34 4.03
CA LYS A 220 8.18 9.13 2.97
C LYS A 220 7.45 10.47 2.74
N GLY A 221 6.12 10.46 2.67
CA GLY A 221 5.33 11.66 2.48
C GLY A 221 5.50 12.68 3.62
N ILE A 222 5.50 12.21 4.87
CA ILE A 222 5.74 13.04 6.06
C ILE A 222 7.17 13.61 6.02
N ALA A 223 8.17 12.77 5.77
CA ALA A 223 9.58 13.19 5.72
C ALA A 223 9.81 14.25 4.63
N MET A 224 9.21 14.08 3.44
CA MET A 224 9.27 15.08 2.38
C MET A 224 8.62 16.40 2.80
N ALA A 225 7.41 16.34 3.37
CA ALA A 225 6.71 17.53 3.84
C ALA A 225 7.50 18.26 4.94
N ALA A 226 8.06 17.53 5.91
CA ALA A 226 8.89 18.06 6.98
C ALA A 226 10.15 18.73 6.42
N PHE A 227 10.86 18.08 5.49
CA PHE A 227 12.06 18.62 4.86
C PHE A 227 11.80 19.97 4.17
N TYR A 228 10.75 20.06 3.34
CA TYR A 228 10.44 21.31 2.63
C TYR A 228 9.88 22.39 3.55
N LEU A 229 9.12 22.02 4.59
CA LEU A 229 8.71 22.96 5.63
C LEU A 229 9.91 23.54 6.38
N ALA A 230 10.88 22.70 6.73
CA ALA A 230 12.13 23.12 7.35
C ALA A 230 12.90 24.11 6.46
N ARG A 231 12.98 23.84 5.15
CA ARG A 231 13.60 24.76 4.17
C ARG A 231 12.89 26.11 4.13
N CYS A 232 11.56 26.12 4.11
CA CYS A 232 10.78 27.35 4.11
C CYS A 232 11.01 28.17 5.39
N LEU A 233 11.01 27.52 6.56
CA LEU A 233 11.28 28.17 7.85
C LEU A 233 12.73 28.68 7.95
N GLN A 234 13.70 27.90 7.47
CA GLN A 234 15.12 28.29 7.46
C GLN A 234 15.36 29.55 6.63
N LEU A 235 14.67 29.67 5.49
CA LEU A 235 14.91 30.72 4.50
C LEU A 235 13.88 31.86 4.53
N GLY A 236 12.82 31.75 5.34
CA GLY A 236 11.72 32.72 5.35
C GLY A 236 10.89 32.71 4.07
N LEU A 237 10.74 31.56 3.42
CA LEU A 237 10.02 31.43 2.15
C LEU A 237 8.56 31.09 2.41
N GLY A 238 7.65 32.03 2.08
CA GLY A 238 6.20 31.83 2.28
C GLY A 238 5.77 31.74 3.75
N THR A 239 6.69 32.01 4.69
CA THR A 239 6.47 32.05 6.14
C THR A 239 7.56 32.87 6.81
N GLN A 240 7.39 33.22 8.08
CA GLN A 240 8.43 33.93 8.84
C GLN A 240 9.62 33.00 9.07
N GLN A 241 10.83 33.56 8.99
CA GLN A 241 12.05 32.81 9.26
C GLN A 241 12.07 32.32 10.71
N ASP A 242 12.31 31.03 10.92
CA ASP A 242 12.39 30.38 12.22
C ASP A 242 13.39 29.22 12.18
N GLN A 243 14.61 29.49 12.65
CA GLN A 243 15.70 28.52 12.65
C GLN A 243 15.48 27.37 13.67
N ALA A 244 14.77 27.63 14.75
CA ALA A 244 14.54 26.63 15.80
C ALA A 244 13.54 25.58 15.30
N SER A 245 12.41 26.02 14.75
CA SER A 245 11.43 25.13 14.14
C SER A 245 12.01 24.40 12.92
N ALA A 246 12.81 25.09 12.08
CA ALA A 246 13.47 24.44 10.94
C ALA A 246 14.34 23.24 11.37
N LYS A 247 15.16 23.39 12.42
CA LYS A 247 15.97 22.28 12.96
C LYS A 247 15.12 21.10 13.43
N LYS A 248 13.99 21.37 14.11
CA LYS A 248 13.06 20.32 14.57
C LYS A 248 12.48 19.54 13.39
N TYR A 249 12.09 20.21 12.31
CA TYR A 249 11.56 19.55 11.13
C TYR A 249 12.62 18.83 10.30
N TYR A 250 13.89 19.24 10.33
CA TYR A 250 14.98 18.48 9.69
C TYR A 250 15.32 17.18 10.41
N SER A 251 15.13 17.11 11.73
CA SER A 251 15.40 15.92 12.54
C SER A 251 14.29 14.88 12.51
N LYS A 252 13.18 15.19 11.84
CA LYS A 252 11.97 14.39 11.77
C LYS A 252 11.93 13.63 10.45
#